data_AF-A0A412ZG29-F1
#
_entry.id   AF-A0A412ZG29-F1
#
_cell.length_a   1.000
_cell.length_b   1.000
_cell.length_c   1.000
_cell.angle_alpha   90.00
_cell.angle_beta   90.00
_cell.angle_gamma   90.00
#
_symmetry.space_group_name_H-M   'P 1'
#
loop_
_entity.id
_entity.type
_entity.pdbx_description
1 polymer ?
#
loop_
_entity_poly.entity_id
_entity_poly.type
_entity_poly.pdbx_seq_one_letter_code
_entity_poly.pdbx_strand_id
1 'polypeptide(L)'
;MLDWGFGLGAFGMFFLYDWNRVFLKKKWFVPLFAAGNLLLAVVGGRMVYACVSSGIKEQSVWLLPGAFFLAVLIYTLYFALPFDNTYCQEADRHKVCRSGMYGWCRHPGIWWFFGCFFCTGLSTGNPNRVMLSLCLSLLNLLYAWYQDRLIFVEEFSDYREYQEQVPFLLPRLWKRR
;
A
#
# COMPACT_ATOMS: atom_id res chain seq x y z
N MET A 1 17.90 5.76 -12.17
CA MET A 1 18.05 4.28 -12.13
C MET A 1 18.02 3.73 -10.71
N LEU A 2 18.72 4.35 -9.73
CA LEU A 2 18.66 3.91 -8.32
C LEU A 2 17.25 3.85 -7.74
N ASP A 3 16.39 4.83 -8.04
CA ASP A 3 15.02 4.86 -7.51
C ASP A 3 14.14 3.71 -8.04
N TRP A 4 14.43 3.21 -9.24
CA TRP A 4 13.78 2.02 -9.79
C TRP A 4 14.19 0.77 -9.00
N GLY A 5 15.48 0.61 -8.73
CA GLY A 5 16.00 -0.51 -7.93
C GLY A 5 15.43 -0.51 -6.51
N PHE A 6 15.36 0.66 -5.86
CA PHE A 6 14.79 0.77 -4.51
C PHE A 6 13.28 0.52 -4.49
N GLY A 7 12.53 1.04 -5.46
CA GLY A 7 11.10 0.80 -5.57
C GLY A 7 10.76 -0.67 -5.83
N LEU A 8 11.43 -1.30 -6.79
CA LEU A 8 11.27 -2.73 -7.09
C LEU A 8 11.72 -3.61 -5.91
N GLY A 9 12.86 -3.26 -5.30
CA GLY A 9 13.40 -3.93 -4.13
C GLY A 9 12.46 -3.88 -2.93
N ALA A 10 11.81 -2.74 -2.69
CA ALA A 10 10.84 -2.60 -1.61
C ALA A 10 9.66 -3.57 -1.77
N PHE A 11 9.07 -3.66 -2.96
CA PHE A 11 8.01 -4.64 -3.22
C PHE A 11 8.52 -6.07 -3.10
N GLY A 12 9.71 -6.38 -3.61
CA GLY A 12 10.34 -7.70 -3.43
C GLY A 12 10.48 -8.08 -1.95
N MET A 13 10.90 -7.14 -1.10
CA MET A 13 10.98 -7.33 0.35
C MET A 13 9.60 -7.60 0.98
N PHE A 14 8.55 -6.92 0.51
CA PHE A 14 7.18 -7.16 0.99
C PHE A 14 6.65 -8.55 0.61
N PHE A 15 6.87 -8.98 -0.64
CA PHE A 15 6.51 -10.34 -1.07
C PHE A 15 7.24 -11.41 -0.25
N LEU A 16 8.55 -11.24 -0.03
CA LEU A 16 9.38 -12.14 0.76
C LEU A 16 8.94 -12.19 2.23
N TYR A 17 8.61 -11.03 2.81
CA TYR A 17 8.13 -10.92 4.18
C TYR A 17 6.83 -11.71 4.37
N ASP A 18 5.82 -11.48 3.53
CA ASP A 18 4.52 -12.15 3.65
C ASP A 18 4.62 -13.64 3.38
N TRP A 19 5.39 -14.05 2.36
CA TRP A 19 5.65 -15.46 2.10
C TRP A 19 6.28 -16.13 3.32
N ASN A 20 7.31 -15.50 3.91
CA ASN A 20 7.94 -16.05 5.10
C ASN A 20 6.99 -16.05 6.31
N ARG A 21 6.17 -15.01 6.49
CA ARG A 21 5.23 -14.91 7.62
C ARG A 21 4.19 -16.04 7.62
N VAL A 22 3.63 -16.38 6.45
CA VAL A 22 2.63 -17.45 6.34
C VAL A 22 3.26 -18.84 6.32
N PHE A 23 4.28 -19.07 5.47
CA PHE A 23 4.78 -20.42 5.20
C PHE A 23 6.00 -20.83 6.05
N LEU A 24 6.92 -19.90 6.33
CA LEU A 24 8.22 -20.22 6.95
C LEU A 24 8.28 -19.87 8.44
N LYS A 25 7.43 -18.95 8.91
CA LYS A 25 7.29 -18.45 10.30
C LYS A 25 8.63 -18.07 10.97
N LYS A 26 9.64 -17.65 10.20
CA LYS A 26 10.96 -17.27 10.74
C LYS A 26 10.96 -15.80 11.19
N LYS A 27 11.33 -15.55 12.45
CA LYS A 27 11.41 -14.20 13.06
C LYS A 27 12.41 -13.25 12.40
N TRP A 28 13.38 -13.77 11.62
CA TRP A 28 14.42 -12.98 10.96
C TRP A 28 13.91 -12.11 9.80
N PHE A 29 12.74 -12.40 9.24
CA PHE A 29 12.21 -11.64 8.09
C PHE A 29 11.34 -10.44 8.53
N VAL A 30 11.01 -10.33 9.82
CA VAL A 30 10.24 -9.19 10.37
C VAL A 30 10.77 -7.80 9.99
N PRO A 31 12.09 -7.52 10.00
CA PRO A 31 12.58 -6.20 9.60
C PRO A 31 12.43 -5.90 8.10
N LEU A 32 12.17 -6.89 7.23
CA LEU A 32 12.03 -6.64 5.79
C LEU A 32 10.81 -5.78 5.46
N PHE A 33 9.74 -5.90 6.24
CA PHE A 33 8.57 -5.03 6.07
C PHE A 33 8.90 -3.57 6.42
N ALA A 34 9.61 -3.35 7.53
CA ALA A 34 10.06 -2.01 7.89
C ALA A 34 11.06 -1.44 6.87
N ALA A 35 11.99 -2.29 6.39
CA ALA A 35 12.97 -1.92 5.36
C ALA A 35 12.31 -1.56 4.02
N GLY A 36 11.30 -2.31 3.57
CA GLY A 36 10.55 -2.01 2.35
C GLY A 36 9.80 -0.68 2.45
N ASN A 37 9.15 -0.40 3.59
CA ASN A 37 8.50 0.89 3.82
C ASN A 37 9.51 2.05 3.86
N LEU A 38 10.66 1.86 4.49
CA LEU A 38 11.75 2.83 4.51
C LEU A 38 12.26 3.12 3.09
N LEU A 39 12.45 2.10 2.26
CA LEU A 39 12.88 2.26 0.87
C LEU A 39 11.85 3.05 0.04
N LEU A 40 10.56 2.75 0.19
CA LEU A 40 9.50 3.53 -0.48
C LEU A 40 9.45 4.98 0.01
N ALA A 41 9.63 5.21 1.32
CA ALA A 41 9.72 6.55 1.88
C ALA A 41 10.94 7.31 1.34
N VAL A 42 12.09 6.66 1.17
CA VAL A 42 13.27 7.24 0.55
C VAL A 42 13.00 7.60 -0.92
N VAL A 43 12.34 6.74 -1.69
CA VAL A 43 11.97 7.03 -3.08
C VAL A 43 11.03 8.23 -3.16
N GLY A 44 9.97 8.26 -2.35
CA GLY A 44 9.04 9.39 -2.27
C GLY A 44 9.73 10.68 -1.82
N GLY A 45 10.54 10.62 -0.76
CA GLY A 45 11.30 11.75 -0.25
C GLY A 45 12.28 12.32 -1.27
N ARG A 46 12.95 11.47 -2.07
CA ARG A 46 13.82 11.91 -3.16
C ARG A 46 13.05 12.61 -4.28
N MET A 47 11.83 12.18 -4.57
CA MET A 47 10.97 12.84 -5.56
C MET A 47 10.51 14.23 -5.07
N VAL A 48 10.10 14.33 -3.81
CA VAL A 48 9.75 15.62 -3.19
C VAL A 48 10.96 16.55 -3.15
N TYR A 49 12.12 16.04 -2.71
CA TYR A 49 13.37 16.81 -2.68
C TYR A 49 13.77 17.29 -4.08
N ALA A 50 13.66 16.44 -5.11
CA ALA A 50 13.94 16.83 -6.50
C ALA A 50 13.01 17.95 -6.98
N CYS A 51 11.73 17.92 -6.60
CA CYS A 51 10.79 19.00 -6.91
C CYS A 51 11.18 20.31 -6.20
N VAL A 52 11.38 20.27 -4.88
CA VAL A 52 11.70 21.48 -4.07
C VAL A 52 13.07 22.07 -4.45
N SER A 53 14.09 21.24 -4.66
CA SER A 53 15.43 21.69 -5.05
C SER A 53 15.48 22.29 -6.46
N SER A 54 14.54 21.91 -7.33
CA SER A 54 14.42 22.48 -8.68
C SER A 54 13.73 23.85 -8.73
N GLY A 55 13.33 24.39 -7.57
CA GLY A 55 12.56 25.62 -7.43
C GLY A 55 11.05 25.39 -7.53
N ILE A 56 10.26 26.29 -6.94
CA ILE A 56 8.79 26.22 -7.01
C ILE A 56 8.36 26.51 -8.45
N LYS A 57 7.83 25.49 -9.12
CA LYS A 57 7.27 25.57 -10.48
C LYS A 57 5.77 25.32 -10.43
N GLU A 58 5.06 25.55 -11.53
CA GLU A 58 3.63 25.20 -11.65
C GLU A 58 3.35 23.73 -11.30
N GLN A 59 4.30 22.84 -11.61
CA GLN A 59 4.22 21.41 -11.29
C GLN A 59 4.24 21.14 -9.77
N SER A 60 4.84 22.00 -8.96
CA SER A 60 4.92 21.83 -7.51
C SER A 60 3.54 21.86 -6.83
N VAL A 61 2.50 22.38 -7.50
CA VAL A 61 1.11 22.37 -7.02
C VAL A 61 0.62 20.94 -6.77
N TRP A 62 1.13 19.94 -7.50
CA TRP A 62 0.76 18.53 -7.33
C TRP A 62 1.26 17.91 -6.01
N LEU A 63 2.14 18.57 -5.26
CA LEU A 63 2.57 18.09 -3.93
C LEU A 63 1.44 18.16 -2.90
N LEU A 64 0.55 19.16 -2.99
CA LEU A 64 -0.58 19.32 -2.06
C LEU A 64 -1.57 18.14 -2.12
N PRO A 65 -2.12 17.75 -3.29
CA PRO A 65 -2.95 16.56 -3.37
C PRO A 65 -2.17 15.28 -3.05
N GLY A 66 -0.87 15.21 -3.40
CA GLY A 66 -0.02 14.07 -3.03
C GLY A 66 0.09 13.87 -1.50
N ALA A 67 0.28 14.95 -0.75
CA ALA A 67 0.32 14.93 0.71
C ALA A 67 -1.04 14.58 1.33
N PHE A 68 -2.15 15.07 0.75
CA PHE A 68 -3.49 14.68 1.16
C PHE A 68 -3.71 13.16 0.99
N PHE A 69 -3.36 12.61 -0.17
CA PHE A 69 -3.48 11.17 -0.41
C PHE A 69 -2.59 10.33 0.51
N LEU A 70 -1.40 10.83 0.88
CA LEU A 70 -0.54 10.18 1.87
C LEU A 70 -1.19 10.15 3.25
N ALA A 71 -1.78 11.27 3.68
CA ALA A 71 -2.47 11.35 4.97
C ALA A 71 -3.67 10.40 5.01
N VAL A 72 -4.45 10.32 3.92
CA VAL A 72 -5.55 9.36 3.79
C VAL A 72 -5.02 7.92 3.80
N LEU A 73 -3.91 7.63 3.11
CA LEU A 73 -3.29 6.30 3.11
C LEU A 73 -2.87 5.88 4.54
N ILE A 74 -2.17 6.75 5.27
CA ILE A 74 -1.78 6.51 6.66
C ILE A 74 -3.02 6.30 7.54
N TYR A 75 -4.04 7.15 7.39
CA TYR A 75 -5.29 6.99 8.12
C TYR A 75 -5.95 5.63 7.82
N THR A 76 -5.99 5.19 6.56
CA THR A 76 -6.58 3.89 6.19
C THR A 76 -5.80 2.68 6.67
N LEU A 77 -4.48 2.80 6.81
CA LEU A 77 -3.62 1.71 7.28
C LEU A 77 -3.56 1.64 8.81
N TYR A 78 -3.51 2.79 9.49
CA TYR A 78 -3.21 2.86 10.92
C TYR A 78 -4.40 3.21 11.80
N PHE A 79 -5.40 3.91 11.26
CA PHE A 79 -6.51 4.44 12.04
C PHE A 79 -7.85 3.77 11.71
N ALA A 80 -8.06 3.41 10.45
CA ALA A 80 -9.24 2.66 10.02
C ALA A 80 -9.14 1.16 10.37
N LEU A 81 -7.93 0.63 10.54
CA LEU A 81 -7.69 -0.69 11.10
C LEU A 81 -7.41 -0.52 12.61
N PRO A 82 -8.11 -1.25 13.50
CA PRO A 82 -7.77 -1.23 14.91
C PRO A 82 -6.38 -1.85 15.10
N PHE A 83 -5.38 -0.99 15.29
CA PHE A 83 -3.97 -1.35 15.47
C PHE A 83 -3.78 -2.37 16.61
N ASP A 84 -4.53 -2.18 17.70
CA ASP A 84 -4.50 -3.05 18.88
C ASP A 84 -4.99 -4.48 18.62
N ASN A 85 -5.94 -4.69 17.70
CA ASN A 85 -6.49 -6.02 17.44
C ASN A 85 -5.83 -6.74 16.26
N THR A 86 -5.06 -6.03 15.41
CA THR A 86 -4.47 -6.63 14.20
C THR A 86 -2.98 -6.93 14.35
N TYR A 87 -2.27 -6.17 15.20
CA TYR A 87 -0.81 -6.28 15.34
C TYR A 87 -0.34 -6.70 16.75
N CYS A 88 -1.14 -6.51 17.81
CA CYS A 88 -0.70 -6.79 19.19
C CYS A 88 -1.02 -8.21 19.71
N GLN A 89 -1.89 -9.00 19.07
CA GLN A 89 -2.23 -10.35 19.52
C GLN A 89 -1.79 -11.44 18.51
N GLU A 90 -0.58 -11.98 18.72
CA GLU A 90 -0.19 -13.29 18.20
C GLU A 90 -0.97 -14.40 18.95
N ALA A 91 -2.19 -14.73 18.55
CA ALA A 91 -2.80 -16.04 18.84
C ALA A 91 -4.16 -16.23 18.15
N ASP A 92 -4.23 -17.23 17.28
CA ASP A 92 -5.41 -17.91 16.76
C ASP A 92 -6.46 -17.13 15.95
N ARG A 93 -6.49 -17.42 14.64
CA ARG A 93 -7.65 -17.32 13.74
C ARG A 93 -8.41 -15.98 13.81
N HIS A 94 -7.74 -14.91 13.40
CA HIS A 94 -8.37 -13.60 13.32
C HIS A 94 -9.58 -13.61 12.38
N LYS A 95 -10.68 -13.01 12.83
CA LYS A 95 -11.80 -12.63 11.97
C LYS A 95 -11.42 -11.36 11.21
N VAL A 96 -11.78 -11.28 9.94
CA VAL A 96 -11.49 -10.09 9.11
C VAL A 96 -12.23 -8.87 9.66
N CYS A 97 -11.55 -7.73 9.76
CA CYS A 97 -12.18 -6.47 10.14
C CYS A 97 -13.09 -5.99 9.00
N ARG A 98 -14.41 -6.03 9.19
CA ARG A 98 -15.42 -5.66 8.17
C ARG A 98 -15.92 -4.20 8.27
N SER A 99 -15.37 -3.39 9.18
CA SER A 99 -15.85 -2.03 9.47
C SER A 99 -15.17 -0.95 8.61
N GLY A 100 -15.92 0.12 8.32
CA GLY A 100 -15.40 1.31 7.64
C GLY A 100 -15.17 1.13 6.13
N MET A 101 -14.06 1.68 5.61
CA MET A 101 -13.73 1.69 4.18
C MET A 101 -13.45 0.28 3.61
N TYR A 102 -13.01 -0.65 4.45
CA TYR A 102 -12.85 -2.06 4.11
C TYR A 102 -14.19 -2.80 3.93
N GLY A 103 -15.32 -2.18 4.27
CA GLY A 103 -16.65 -2.67 3.91
C GLY A 103 -17.06 -2.31 2.47
N TRP A 104 -16.42 -1.31 1.85
CA TRP A 104 -16.76 -0.86 0.49
C TRP A 104 -15.96 -1.60 -0.58
N CYS A 105 -14.65 -1.75 -0.35
CA CYS A 105 -13.74 -2.56 -1.16
C CYS A 105 -12.65 -3.15 -0.25
N ARG A 106 -12.02 -4.26 -0.67
CA ARG A 106 -11.02 -4.96 0.15
C ARG A 106 -9.69 -4.22 0.22
N HIS A 107 -9.35 -3.43 -0.80
CA HIS A 107 -8.09 -2.70 -0.86
C HIS A 107 -8.27 -1.20 -1.20
N PRO A 108 -8.89 -0.41 -0.33
CA PRO A 108 -9.05 1.04 -0.54
C PRO A 108 -7.68 1.75 -0.63
N GLY A 109 -6.67 1.22 0.06
CA GLY A 109 -5.28 1.72 0.06
C GLY A 109 -4.63 1.82 -1.32
N ILE A 110 -5.04 1.01 -2.30
CA ILE A 110 -4.46 1.03 -3.66
C ILE A 110 -4.74 2.36 -4.35
N TRP A 111 -5.96 2.89 -4.19
CA TRP A 111 -6.35 4.17 -4.79
C TRP A 111 -5.57 5.33 -4.18
N TRP A 112 -5.39 5.34 -2.86
CA TRP A 112 -4.64 6.39 -2.16
C TRP A 112 -3.15 6.32 -2.47
N PHE A 113 -2.58 5.11 -2.54
CA PHE A 113 -1.18 4.91 -2.94
C PHE A 113 -0.95 5.39 -4.38
N PHE A 114 -1.83 5.01 -5.31
CA PHE A 114 -1.78 5.46 -6.71
C PHE A 114 -1.85 6.99 -6.78
N GLY A 115 -2.84 7.61 -6.13
CA GLY A 115 -2.99 9.06 -6.08
C GLY A 115 -1.74 9.76 -5.52
N CYS A 116 -1.21 9.27 -4.40
CA CYS A 116 -0.04 9.85 -3.74
C CYS A 116 1.21 9.80 -4.64
N PHE A 117 1.58 8.62 -5.14
CA PHE A 117 2.78 8.46 -5.96
C PHE A 117 2.62 9.09 -7.34
N PHE A 118 1.43 9.06 -7.93
CA PHE A 118 1.18 9.70 -9.22
C PHE A 118 1.27 11.23 -9.13
N CYS A 119 0.62 11.86 -8.14
CA CYS A 119 0.73 13.30 -7.90
C CYS A 119 2.19 13.71 -7.58
N THR A 120 2.90 12.92 -6.75
CA THR A 120 4.31 13.18 -6.45
C THR A 120 5.23 12.96 -7.66
N GLY A 121 4.87 12.05 -8.57
CA GLY A 121 5.56 11.87 -9.86
C GLY A 121 5.38 13.08 -10.77
N LEU A 122 4.14 13.53 -10.93
CA LEU A 122 3.79 14.71 -11.73
C LEU A 122 4.46 15.98 -11.21
N SER A 123 4.61 16.12 -9.89
CA SER A 123 5.22 17.32 -9.30
C SER A 123 6.69 17.52 -9.67
N THR A 124 7.38 16.45 -10.06
CA THR A 124 8.78 16.53 -10.50
C THR A 124 8.93 16.99 -11.96
N GLY A 125 7.85 17.03 -12.74
CA GLY A 125 7.90 17.35 -14.17
C GLY A 125 8.69 16.36 -15.04
N ASN A 126 9.12 15.23 -14.47
CA ASN A 126 10.00 14.29 -15.14
C ASN A 126 9.21 13.03 -15.55
N PRO A 127 9.11 12.70 -16.85
CA PRO A 127 8.34 11.55 -17.32
C PRO A 127 8.86 10.22 -16.76
N ASN A 128 10.16 10.08 -16.49
CA ASN A 128 10.72 8.88 -15.87
C ASN A 128 10.22 8.67 -14.44
N ARG A 129 9.93 9.75 -13.70
CA ARG A 129 9.38 9.70 -12.33
C ARG A 129 7.90 9.36 -12.33
N VAL A 130 7.15 9.91 -13.29
CA VAL A 130 5.75 9.52 -13.51
C VAL A 130 5.66 8.04 -13.89
N MET A 131 6.52 7.56 -14.78
CA MET A 131 6.56 6.16 -15.18
C MET A 131 6.92 5.24 -14.00
N LEU A 132 7.89 5.64 -13.17
CA LEU A 132 8.19 4.93 -11.92
C LEU A 132 6.96 4.85 -11.00
N SER A 133 6.24 5.96 -10.78
CA SER A 133 5.03 5.97 -9.97
C SER A 133 3.94 5.04 -10.50
N LEU A 134 3.75 4.98 -11.82
CA LEU A 134 2.81 4.05 -12.45
C LEU A 134 3.24 2.60 -12.23
N CYS A 135 4.53 2.29 -12.42
CA CYS A 135 5.07 0.96 -12.16
C CYS A 135 4.92 0.55 -10.69
N LEU A 136 5.22 1.43 -9.73
CA LEU A 136 5.03 1.17 -8.29
C LEU A 136 3.57 0.94 -7.95
N SER A 137 2.66 1.66 -8.60
CA SER A 137 1.22 1.45 -8.38
C SER A 137 0.74 0.12 -8.95
N LEU A 138 1.26 -0.30 -10.11
CA LEU A 138 1.00 -1.62 -10.67
C LEU A 138 1.54 -2.72 -9.74
N LEU A 139 2.75 -2.55 -9.22
CA LEU A 139 3.34 -3.48 -8.24
C LEU A 139 2.51 -3.54 -6.96
N ASN A 140 2.00 -2.40 -6.48
CA ASN A 140 1.09 -2.36 -5.33
C ASN A 140 -0.21 -3.13 -5.59
N LEU A 141 -0.77 -2.99 -6.81
CA LEU A 141 -1.93 -3.77 -7.23
C LEU A 141 -1.64 -5.28 -7.28
N LEU A 142 -0.51 -5.67 -7.85
CA LEU A 142 -0.07 -7.07 -7.91
C LEU A 142 0.18 -7.65 -6.53
N TYR A 143 0.80 -6.86 -5.65
CA TYR A 143 1.05 -7.23 -4.27
C TYR A 143 -0.25 -7.41 -3.48
N ALA A 144 -1.19 -6.47 -3.61
CA ALA A 144 -2.52 -6.62 -3.01
C ALA A 144 -3.29 -7.84 -3.55
N TRP A 145 -3.19 -8.11 -4.86
CA TRP A 145 -3.79 -9.30 -5.47
C TRP A 145 -3.18 -10.60 -4.91
N TYR A 146 -1.86 -10.64 -4.75
CA TYR A 146 -1.15 -11.75 -4.14
C TYR A 146 -1.56 -11.95 -2.67
N GLN A 147 -1.67 -10.86 -1.91
CA GLN A 147 -2.13 -10.91 -0.54
C GLN A 147 -3.57 -11.44 -0.43
N ASP A 148 -4.49 -10.92 -1.24
CA ASP A 148 -5.91 -11.33 -1.27
C ASP A 148 -6.09 -12.81 -1.63
N ARG A 149 -5.27 -13.35 -2.52
CA ARG A 149 -5.46 -14.72 -3.04
C ARG A 149 -4.74 -15.79 -2.23
N LEU A 150 -3.57 -15.49 -1.69
CA LEU A 150 -2.70 -16.49 -1.07
C LEU A 150 -2.52 -16.23 0.42
N ILE A 151 -2.06 -15.04 0.79
CA ILE A 151 -1.67 -14.72 2.16
C ILE A 151 -2.89 -14.66 3.08
N PHE A 152 -3.89 -13.86 2.72
CA PHE A 152 -5.04 -13.63 3.57
C PHE A 152 -6.00 -14.81 3.66
N VAL A 153 -6.04 -15.67 2.63
CA VAL A 153 -6.82 -16.91 2.66
C VAL A 153 -6.23 -17.91 3.67
N GLU A 154 -4.91 -17.96 3.81
CA GLU A 154 -4.22 -18.82 4.78
C GLU A 154 -4.14 -18.18 6.18
N GLU A 155 -4.08 -16.84 6.24
CA GLU A 155 -3.96 -16.10 7.51
C GLU A 155 -5.28 -15.97 8.27
N PHE A 156 -6.40 -15.72 7.56
CA PHE A 156 -7.71 -15.49 8.19
C PHE A 156 -8.70 -16.61 7.83
N SER A 157 -9.29 -17.25 8.84
CA SER A 157 -10.26 -18.34 8.63
C SER A 157 -11.53 -17.89 7.90
N ASP A 158 -11.95 -16.65 8.14
CA ASP A 158 -13.20 -16.09 7.61
C ASP A 158 -12.98 -15.26 6.32
N TYR A 159 -11.79 -15.32 5.73
CA TYR A 159 -11.44 -14.49 4.56
C TYR A 159 -12.26 -14.84 3.32
N ARG A 160 -12.54 -16.14 3.11
CA ARG A 160 -13.33 -16.59 1.96
C ARG A 160 -14.74 -16.01 2.01
N GLU A 161 -15.36 -15.98 3.20
CA GLU A 161 -16.67 -15.39 3.41
C GLU A 161 -16.64 -13.87 3.19
N TYR A 162 -15.54 -13.21 3.58
CA TYR A 162 -15.32 -11.79 3.30
C TYR A 162 -15.14 -11.50 1.79
N GLN A 163 -14.48 -12.39 1.04
CA GLN A 163 -14.31 -12.25 -0.42
C GLN A 163 -15.63 -12.29 -1.19
N GLU A 164 -16.61 -13.05 -0.70
CA GLU A 164 -17.95 -13.13 -1.29
C GLU A 164 -18.77 -11.84 -1.04
N GLN A 165 -18.59 -11.25 0.15
CA GLN A 165 -19.37 -10.09 0.61
C GLN A 165 -18.81 -8.75 0.10
N VAL A 166 -17.50 -8.61 -0.03
CA VAL A 166 -16.85 -7.32 -0.36
C VAL A 166 -16.03 -7.44 -1.65
N PRO A 167 -16.19 -6.53 -2.62
CA PRO A 167 -15.45 -6.56 -3.89
C PRO A 167 -13.96 -6.21 -3.70
N PHE A 168 -13.10 -6.73 -4.58
CA PHE A 168 -11.64 -6.56 -4.50
C PHE A 168 -11.20 -5.08 -4.52
N LEU A 169 -11.62 -4.30 -5.53
CA LEU A 169 -11.06 -2.97 -5.79
C LEU A 169 -12.10 -1.87 -6.05
N LEU A 170 -13.15 -2.20 -6.80
CA LEU A 170 -14.22 -1.26 -7.12
C LEU A 170 -15.27 -1.32 -6.02
N PRO A 171 -15.58 -0.19 -5.35
CA PRO A 171 -16.56 -0.20 -4.28
C PRO A 171 -17.93 -0.64 -4.81
N ARG A 172 -18.60 -1.53 -4.08
CA ARG A 172 -20.01 -1.84 -4.34
C ARG A 172 -20.81 -0.59 -3.95
N LEU A 173 -21.11 0.26 -4.95
CA LEU A 173 -21.94 1.47 -4.76
C LEU A 173 -23.40 1.14 -4.38
N TRP A 174 -23.81 -0.13 -4.41
CA TRP A 174 -25.18 -0.55 -4.15
C TRP A 174 -25.24 -1.69 -3.13
N LYS A 175 -25.83 -1.43 -1.96
CA LYS A 175 -26.35 -2.48 -1.06
C LYS A 175 -27.54 -3.12 -1.76
N ARG A 176 -27.45 -4.38 -2.22
CA ARG A 176 -28.67 -5.15 -2.49
C ARG A 176 -29.36 -5.32 -1.13
N ARG A 177 -30.52 -4.65 -0.98
CA ARG A 177 -31.48 -4.93 0.09
C ARG A 177 -31.97 -6.36 -0.04
#